data_AF-A0A2G2FE86-F1
#
_entry.id   AF-A0A2G2FE86-F1
#
_cell.length_a   1.000
_cell.length_b   1.000
_cell.length_c   1.000
_cell.angle_alpha   90.00
_cell.angle_beta   90.00
_cell.angle_gamma   90.00
#
_symmetry.space_group_name_H-M   'P 1'
#
loop_
_entity.id
_entity.type
_entity.pdbx_description
1 polymer ?
#
loop_
_entity_poly.entity_id
_entity_poly.type
_entity_poly.pdbx_seq_one_letter_code
_entity_poly.pdbx_strand_id
1 'polypeptide(L)'
;MLKFIIACSTAMLSCFSISQEVVDTLETEKGTMLIYANRTWEYLEDKEFDGLLNPELHEFIMRDSSLNYVCPWDTDQCYSSNKTNDLTKLKDTLWLCVVDTSHNEFVMPFDGKITSRYGYRRGRYHNGIDIDLKTGDTVVSAFNGKVRYAKYNDAGFGNLVVIRHYNGLETFYAHLSDINVVPNQEVKAGDFIGLGGNTGHSRGSHLHFETRFYDAPMNPEEIIDFKEKIIRNENLFVHKGLFRPGAMPSHVASPTADGSAAYYRIRGGDTLSQIARKHRTSVSRLCQLNNIRPTTTLHIGRSLRVR
;
A
#
# COMPACT_ATOMS: atom_id res chain seq x y z
N MET A 1 -17.97 -10.56 -18.41
CA MET A 1 -16.78 -11.42 -18.47
C MET A 1 -15.63 -10.58 -19.05
N LEU A 2 -14.54 -10.47 -18.27
CA LEU A 2 -13.29 -9.72 -18.49
C LEU A 2 -13.31 -8.18 -18.24
N LYS A 3 -13.02 -7.78 -16.99
CA LYS A 3 -12.49 -6.44 -16.63
C LYS A 3 -10.98 -6.43 -16.90
N PHE A 4 -10.49 -5.53 -17.76
CA PHE A 4 -9.06 -5.23 -17.91
C PHE A 4 -8.68 -4.21 -16.82
N ILE A 5 -8.03 -4.66 -15.75
CA ILE A 5 -7.01 -3.84 -15.08
C ILE A 5 -5.69 -4.45 -15.54
N ILE A 6 -5.02 -3.72 -16.43
CA ILE A 6 -3.77 -4.05 -17.15
C ILE A 6 -3.12 -5.33 -16.64
N ALA A 7 -3.37 -6.45 -17.33
CA ALA A 7 -2.55 -7.66 -17.38
C ALA A 7 -2.09 -7.84 -18.82
N CYS A 8 -0.79 -7.67 -19.08
CA CYS A 8 -0.25 -7.83 -20.44
C CYS A 8 0.23 -9.26 -20.69
N SER A 9 -0.11 -9.76 -21.89
CA SER A 9 0.43 -10.92 -22.63
C SER A 9 -0.29 -12.28 -22.38
N THR A 10 -0.85 -13.01 -23.35
CA THR A 10 -0.67 -13.02 -24.82
C THR A 10 -1.93 -13.54 -25.53
N ALA A 11 -2.47 -12.75 -26.45
CA ALA A 11 -3.06 -13.25 -27.70
C ALA A 11 -2.78 -12.17 -28.75
N MET A 12 -2.10 -12.55 -29.82
CA MET A 12 -1.78 -11.67 -30.94
C MET A 12 -3.03 -10.99 -31.48
N LEU A 13 -3.19 -9.69 -31.23
CA LEU A 13 -3.86 -8.75 -32.12
C LEU A 13 -3.43 -7.32 -31.72
N SER A 14 -2.62 -6.74 -32.60
CA SER A 14 -2.40 -5.30 -32.82
C SER A 14 -2.58 -4.34 -31.65
N CYS A 15 -1.45 -3.75 -31.24
CA CYS A 15 -1.35 -2.44 -30.59
C CYS A 15 -2.38 -1.44 -31.12
N PHE A 16 -3.33 -1.00 -30.28
CA PHE A 16 -3.75 0.41 -30.16
C PHE A 16 -4.45 0.55 -28.80
N SER A 17 -3.91 1.40 -27.94
CA SER A 17 -4.66 1.95 -26.79
C SER A 17 -5.71 2.89 -27.36
N ILE A 18 -6.85 2.35 -27.80
CA ILE A 18 -8.02 3.14 -28.16
C ILE A 18 -8.77 3.40 -26.87
N SER A 19 -8.80 4.67 -26.44
CA SER A 19 -9.79 5.16 -25.48
C SER A 19 -11.16 4.72 -25.97
N GLN A 20 -11.81 3.76 -25.30
CA GLN A 20 -13.14 3.33 -25.68
C GLN A 20 -14.08 4.54 -25.57
N GLU A 21 -14.81 4.84 -26.63
CA GLU A 21 -15.77 5.93 -26.66
C GLU A 21 -17.03 5.50 -25.90
N VAL A 22 -17.33 6.24 -24.82
CA VAL A 22 -18.57 6.09 -24.08
C VAL A 22 -19.69 6.63 -24.95
N VAL A 23 -20.62 5.74 -25.31
CA VAL A 23 -21.77 6.08 -26.16
C VAL A 23 -22.92 6.59 -25.31
N ASP A 24 -23.10 6.05 -24.10
CA ASP A 24 -24.18 6.44 -23.21
C ASP A 24 -23.85 6.15 -21.74
N THR A 25 -24.63 6.74 -20.85
CA THR A 25 -24.57 6.53 -19.40
C THR A 25 -25.97 6.24 -18.86
N LEU A 26 -26.11 5.15 -18.10
CA LEU A 26 -27.38 4.72 -17.51
C LEU A 26 -27.27 4.72 -15.98
N GLU A 27 -28.14 5.47 -15.30
CA GLU A 27 -28.26 5.41 -13.85
C GLU A 27 -28.99 4.14 -13.41
N THR A 28 -28.39 3.38 -12.50
CA THR A 28 -28.98 2.17 -11.90
C THR A 28 -28.91 2.21 -10.38
N GLU A 29 -29.60 1.30 -9.71
CA GLU A 29 -29.48 1.12 -8.25
C GLU A 29 -28.04 0.80 -7.80
N LYS A 30 -27.21 0.21 -8.68
CA LYS A 30 -25.83 -0.20 -8.39
C LYS A 30 -24.76 0.85 -8.73
N GLY A 31 -25.16 1.97 -9.35
CA GLY A 31 -24.26 3.03 -9.81
C GLY A 31 -24.48 3.43 -11.27
N THR A 32 -23.73 4.43 -11.73
CA THR A 32 -23.76 4.90 -13.11
C THR A 32 -23.08 3.88 -14.02
N MET A 33 -23.81 3.30 -14.97
CA MET A 33 -23.30 2.36 -15.95
C MET A 33 -22.89 3.09 -17.23
N LEU A 34 -21.62 2.98 -17.63
CA LEU A 34 -21.10 3.42 -18.93
C LEU A 34 -21.37 2.36 -19.99
N ILE A 35 -21.88 2.77 -21.14
CA ILE A 35 -22.12 1.90 -22.29
C ILE A 35 -21.17 2.29 -23.41
N TYR A 36 -20.48 1.32 -24.00
CA TYR A 36 -19.47 1.51 -25.03
C TYR A 36 -19.97 1.14 -26.43
N ALA A 37 -19.36 1.72 -27.45
CA ALA A 37 -19.73 1.52 -28.86
C ALA A 37 -19.63 0.07 -29.35
N ASN A 38 -18.77 -0.73 -28.72
CA ASN A 38 -18.61 -2.16 -28.98
C ASN A 38 -19.67 -3.04 -28.29
N ARG A 39 -20.73 -2.44 -27.71
CA ARG A 39 -21.79 -3.11 -26.94
C ARG A 39 -21.31 -3.77 -25.65
N THR A 40 -20.18 -3.32 -25.10
CA THR A 40 -19.80 -3.62 -23.71
C THR A 40 -20.27 -2.51 -22.79
N TRP A 41 -20.29 -2.77 -21.49
CA TRP A 41 -20.67 -1.80 -20.47
C TRP A 41 -19.81 -2.00 -19.22
N GLU A 42 -19.64 -0.95 -18.42
CA GLU A 42 -19.01 -1.00 -17.09
C GLU A 42 -19.72 -0.07 -16.10
N TYR A 43 -19.61 -0.31 -14.80
CA TYR A 43 -20.04 0.68 -13.81
C TYR A 43 -18.90 1.69 -13.58
N LEU A 44 -19.21 2.99 -13.71
CA LEU A 44 -18.32 4.11 -13.41
C LEU A 44 -17.91 4.10 -11.93
N GLU A 45 -18.86 3.77 -11.06
CA GLU A 45 -18.67 3.56 -9.62
C GLU A 45 -19.36 2.25 -9.26
N ASP A 46 -18.57 1.22 -8.98
CA ASP A 46 -19.08 -0.06 -8.49
C ASP A 46 -19.21 0.04 -6.97
N LYS A 47 -20.40 0.43 -6.50
CA LYS A 47 -20.69 0.66 -5.06
C LYS A 47 -20.62 -0.61 -4.22
N GLU A 48 -20.66 -1.78 -4.86
CA GLU A 48 -20.51 -3.10 -4.23
C GLU A 48 -19.12 -3.69 -4.45
N PHE A 49 -18.16 -2.91 -4.98
CA PHE A 49 -16.81 -3.38 -5.22
C PHE A 49 -16.07 -3.66 -3.91
N ASP A 50 -15.89 -4.94 -3.62
CA ASP A 50 -15.16 -5.49 -2.48
C ASP A 50 -13.65 -5.63 -2.74
N GLY A 51 -13.14 -4.96 -3.78
CA GLY A 51 -11.73 -4.98 -4.12
C GLY A 51 -11.25 -6.36 -4.58
N LEU A 52 -10.08 -6.73 -4.11
CA LEU A 52 -9.39 -7.98 -4.44
C LEU A 52 -10.12 -9.25 -3.99
N LEU A 53 -11.02 -9.15 -3.01
CA LEU A 53 -11.75 -10.30 -2.49
C LEU A 53 -13.02 -10.62 -3.27
N ASN A 54 -13.29 -9.85 -4.32
CA ASN A 54 -14.18 -10.28 -5.38
C ASN A 54 -13.78 -11.71 -5.82
N PRO A 55 -14.67 -12.71 -5.71
CA PRO A 55 -14.29 -14.11 -5.95
C PRO A 55 -13.64 -14.34 -7.31
N GLU A 56 -14.06 -13.60 -8.35
CA GLU A 56 -13.49 -13.71 -9.70
C GLU A 56 -12.06 -13.12 -9.77
N LEU A 57 -11.83 -11.95 -9.15
CA LEU A 57 -10.50 -11.33 -9.10
C LEU A 57 -9.55 -12.13 -8.20
N HIS A 58 -10.04 -12.61 -7.07
CA HIS A 58 -9.29 -13.47 -6.16
C HIS A 58 -8.86 -14.75 -6.88
N GLU A 59 -9.78 -15.48 -7.53
CA GLU A 59 -9.43 -16.66 -8.33
C GLU A 59 -8.43 -16.35 -9.45
N PHE A 60 -8.59 -15.22 -10.13
CA PHE A 60 -7.68 -14.81 -11.21
C PHE A 60 -6.24 -14.65 -10.70
N ILE A 61 -6.07 -13.98 -9.57
CA ILE A 61 -4.76 -13.76 -8.96
C ILE A 61 -4.16 -15.07 -8.44
N MET A 62 -4.98 -15.92 -7.81
CA MET A 62 -4.52 -17.23 -7.32
C MET A 62 -4.08 -18.17 -8.45
N ARG A 63 -4.62 -18.01 -9.66
CA ARG A 63 -4.23 -18.79 -10.85
C ARG A 63 -2.96 -18.29 -11.54
N ASP A 64 -2.44 -17.11 -11.20
CA ASP A 64 -1.20 -16.60 -11.78
C ASP A 64 0.03 -17.36 -11.25
N SER A 65 0.40 -18.41 -12.00
CA SER A 65 1.59 -19.22 -11.76
C SER A 65 2.91 -18.42 -11.72
N SER A 66 2.96 -17.19 -12.25
CA SER A 66 4.16 -16.36 -12.25
C SER A 66 4.44 -15.67 -10.91
N LEU A 67 3.44 -15.60 -10.03
CA LEU A 67 3.55 -15.02 -8.68
C LEU A 67 3.99 -16.07 -7.63
N ASN A 68 4.06 -17.34 -8.02
CA ASN A 68 4.43 -18.47 -7.16
C ASN A 68 3.68 -18.42 -5.83
N TYR A 69 2.34 -18.29 -5.87
CA TYR A 69 1.52 -18.30 -4.67
C TYR A 69 1.67 -19.64 -3.95
N VAL A 70 2.41 -19.63 -2.84
CA VAL A 70 2.60 -20.82 -1.99
C VAL A 70 1.57 -20.85 -0.86
N CYS A 71 0.96 -19.70 -0.55
CA CYS A 71 -0.10 -19.51 0.42
C CYS A 71 -1.23 -18.66 -0.21
N PRO A 72 -2.33 -19.26 -0.67
CA PRO A 72 -3.52 -18.49 -1.06
C PRO A 72 -4.10 -17.74 0.16
N TRP A 73 -4.87 -16.67 -0.09
CA TRP A 73 -5.54 -15.97 1.01
C TRP A 73 -6.61 -16.87 1.59
N ASP A 74 -6.42 -17.27 2.84
CA ASP A 74 -7.35 -18.13 3.55
C ASP A 74 -7.40 -17.67 5.00
N THR A 75 -8.55 -17.14 5.42
CA THR A 75 -8.75 -16.70 6.79
C THR A 75 -8.77 -17.89 7.78
N ASP A 76 -8.74 -19.13 7.31
CA ASP A 76 -8.71 -20.38 8.08
C ASP A 76 -7.35 -21.09 8.12
N GLN A 77 -6.34 -20.63 7.36
CA GLN A 77 -4.96 -21.10 7.47
C GLN A 77 -3.95 -19.97 7.75
N CYS A 78 -2.86 -20.27 8.46
CA CYS A 78 -1.78 -19.31 8.72
C CYS A 78 -0.47 -19.96 8.29
N TYR A 79 0.15 -19.44 7.24
CA TYR A 79 1.43 -19.94 6.80
C TYR A 79 2.51 -19.04 7.37
N SER A 80 2.87 -19.23 8.64
CA SER A 80 4.09 -18.64 9.21
C SER A 80 5.36 -19.36 8.70
N SER A 81 5.23 -20.16 7.64
CA SER A 81 6.30 -20.92 7.03
C SER A 81 7.06 -20.05 6.04
N ASN A 82 8.36 -20.31 5.85
CA ASN A 82 9.31 -19.73 4.88
C ASN A 82 8.88 -19.86 3.39
N LYS A 83 7.60 -19.68 3.10
CA LYS A 83 6.89 -19.86 1.84
C LYS A 83 6.38 -18.48 1.41
N THR A 84 7.32 -17.60 1.12
CA THR A 84 7.06 -16.20 0.80
C THR A 84 6.51 -16.09 -0.62
N ASN A 85 5.32 -15.50 -0.78
CA ASN A 85 4.84 -15.07 -2.09
C ASN A 85 5.78 -13.97 -2.63
N ASP A 86 6.18 -14.04 -3.90
CA ASP A 86 7.11 -13.07 -4.50
C ASP A 86 6.34 -11.96 -5.24
N LEU A 87 5.77 -11.04 -4.47
CA LEU A 87 4.99 -9.93 -5.03
C LEU A 87 5.83 -8.86 -5.73
N THR A 88 7.16 -8.99 -5.74
CA THR A 88 8.01 -8.15 -6.59
C THR A 88 7.81 -8.45 -8.08
N LYS A 89 7.22 -9.60 -8.40
CA LYS A 89 6.87 -10.05 -9.74
C LYS A 89 5.46 -9.67 -10.19
N LEU A 90 4.69 -8.95 -9.36
CA LEU A 90 3.39 -8.39 -9.77
C LEU A 90 3.54 -7.63 -11.09
N LYS A 91 2.84 -8.11 -12.11
CA LYS A 91 2.79 -7.45 -13.43
C LYS A 91 1.85 -6.24 -13.37
N ASP A 92 0.82 -6.37 -12.55
CA ASP A 92 -0.36 -5.54 -12.60
C ASP A 92 -0.55 -4.78 -11.27
N THR A 93 -1.42 -3.78 -11.30
CA THR A 93 -1.81 -3.02 -10.11
C THR A 93 -3.16 -3.54 -9.64
N LEU A 94 -3.25 -3.92 -8.38
CA LEU A 94 -4.44 -4.44 -7.75
C LEU A 94 -5.09 -3.34 -6.92
N TRP A 95 -6.42 -3.27 -6.91
CA TRP A 95 -7.15 -2.33 -6.05
C TRP A 95 -7.55 -3.05 -4.76
N LEU A 96 -6.97 -2.59 -3.64
CA LEU A 96 -7.31 -3.01 -2.30
C LEU A 96 -8.13 -1.93 -1.58
N CYS A 97 -9.31 -2.30 -1.08
CA CYS A 97 -10.08 -1.46 -0.16
C CYS A 97 -9.55 -1.67 1.26
N VAL A 98 -8.78 -0.72 1.78
CA VAL A 98 -8.17 -0.77 3.12
C VAL A 98 -9.26 -0.78 4.19
N VAL A 99 -10.26 0.07 4.02
CA VAL A 99 -11.49 0.06 4.79
C VAL A 99 -12.65 -0.04 3.80
N ASP A 100 -13.63 -0.85 4.13
CA ASP A 100 -14.87 -1.02 3.38
C ASP A 100 -16.05 -0.59 4.26
N THR A 101 -17.16 -0.20 3.64
CA THR A 101 -18.47 0.01 4.28
C THR A 101 -18.85 -1.02 5.36
N SER A 102 -18.46 -2.30 5.22
CA SER A 102 -18.77 -3.35 6.22
C SER A 102 -17.73 -3.50 7.34
N HIS A 103 -16.49 -3.06 7.13
CA HIS A 103 -15.38 -3.19 8.09
C HIS A 103 -14.51 -1.91 8.09
N ASN A 104 -15.12 -0.77 8.42
CA ASN A 104 -14.51 0.56 8.26
C ASN A 104 -13.68 1.07 9.45
N GLU A 105 -13.48 0.25 10.48
CA GLU A 105 -12.90 0.71 11.73
C GLU A 105 -11.38 0.50 11.72
N PHE A 106 -10.66 1.59 11.98
CA PHE A 106 -9.23 1.58 12.26
C PHE A 106 -8.99 2.17 13.65
N VAL A 107 -8.17 1.47 14.44
CA VAL A 107 -7.66 1.96 15.72
C VAL A 107 -6.15 1.83 15.72
N MET A 108 -5.46 2.84 16.24
CA MET A 108 -4.01 2.78 16.36
C MET A 108 -3.62 1.63 17.32
N PRO A 109 -2.77 0.67 16.90
CA PRO A 109 -2.46 -0.52 17.71
C PRO A 109 -1.75 -0.18 19.03
N PHE A 110 -0.99 0.92 19.04
CA PHE A 110 -0.49 1.58 20.23
C PHE A 110 -0.14 3.05 19.93
N ASP A 111 -0.47 3.96 20.85
CA ASP A 111 -0.15 5.39 20.73
C ASP A 111 1.25 5.69 21.27
N GLY A 112 2.27 5.33 20.49
CA GLY A 112 3.67 5.53 20.83
C GLY A 112 4.45 6.22 19.72
N LYS A 113 5.65 6.70 20.08
CA LYS A 113 6.56 7.32 19.11
C LYS A 113 7.17 6.26 18.21
N ILE A 114 7.22 6.52 16.90
CA ILE A 114 7.98 5.67 15.99
C ILE A 114 9.48 5.80 16.30
N THR A 115 10.09 4.73 16.79
CA THR A 115 11.52 4.67 17.10
C THR A 115 12.32 4.24 15.89
N SER A 116 11.71 3.41 15.04
CA SER A 116 12.39 2.93 13.84
C SER A 116 11.42 2.50 12.75
N ARG A 117 11.75 2.83 11.49
CA ARG A 117 10.87 2.69 10.33
C ARG A 117 11.12 1.43 9.50
N TYR A 118 10.18 1.09 8.62
CA TYR A 118 10.32 0.06 7.60
C TYR A 118 11.52 0.33 6.70
N GLY A 119 12.22 -0.73 6.30
CA GLY A 119 13.33 -0.63 5.35
C GLY A 119 14.70 -1.06 5.89
N TYR A 120 15.76 -0.65 5.20
CA TYR A 120 17.12 -1.14 5.45
C TYR A 120 17.76 -0.50 6.69
N ARG A 121 18.31 -1.32 7.58
CA ARG A 121 18.98 -0.90 8.83
C ARG A 121 20.27 -1.68 9.05
N ARG A 122 21.42 -0.99 9.01
CA ARG A 122 22.75 -1.56 9.36
C ARG A 122 23.01 -2.94 8.72
N GLY A 123 22.68 -3.11 7.44
CA GLY A 123 22.91 -4.37 6.73
C GLY A 123 21.79 -5.41 6.85
N ARG A 124 20.73 -5.14 7.63
CA ARG A 124 19.56 -6.02 7.78
C ARG A 124 18.29 -5.31 7.37
N TYR A 125 17.34 -6.10 6.88
CA TYR A 125 16.07 -5.58 6.43
C TYR A 125 15.03 -5.60 7.56
N HIS A 126 14.29 -4.51 7.73
CA HIS A 126 13.22 -4.38 8.71
C HIS A 126 11.85 -4.38 8.02
N ASN A 127 11.08 -5.44 8.27
CA ASN A 127 9.80 -5.71 7.59
C ASN A 127 8.60 -4.95 8.18
N GLY A 128 8.79 -4.20 9.27
CA GLY A 128 7.72 -3.47 9.94
C GLY A 128 8.14 -2.08 10.41
N ILE A 129 7.48 -1.61 11.45
CA ILE A 129 7.77 -0.38 12.18
C ILE A 129 7.82 -0.68 13.67
N ASP A 130 8.73 -0.02 14.37
CA ASP A 130 8.88 -0.13 15.81
C ASP A 130 8.27 1.08 16.50
N ILE A 131 7.33 0.82 17.40
CA ILE A 131 6.59 1.82 18.16
C ILE A 131 7.08 1.75 19.61
N ASP A 132 7.56 2.86 20.14
CA ASP A 132 8.00 2.98 21.54
C ASP A 132 6.84 2.64 22.47
N LEU A 133 7.04 1.71 23.40
CA LEU A 133 6.11 1.41 24.46
C LEU A 133 6.84 0.87 25.69
N LYS A 134 6.18 0.82 26.83
CA LYS A 134 6.67 0.19 28.05
C LYS A 134 6.09 -1.21 28.18
N THR A 135 6.89 -2.14 28.68
CA THR A 135 6.43 -3.50 28.95
C THR A 135 5.21 -3.46 29.86
N GLY A 136 4.12 -4.10 29.44
CA GLY A 136 2.83 -4.06 30.13
C GLY A 136 1.84 -3.03 29.58
N ASP A 137 2.22 -2.18 28.62
CA ASP A 137 1.29 -1.30 27.93
C ASP A 137 0.30 -2.10 27.07
N THR A 138 -0.95 -1.63 26.98
CA THR A 138 -2.02 -2.30 26.24
C THR A 138 -1.81 -2.18 24.74
N VAL A 139 -1.81 -3.31 24.03
CA VAL A 139 -1.80 -3.37 22.56
C VAL A 139 -3.16 -3.88 22.08
N VAL A 140 -3.69 -3.24 21.03
CA VAL A 140 -5.02 -3.53 20.47
C VAL A 140 -4.95 -3.93 18.99
N SER A 141 -5.99 -4.59 18.51
CA SER A 141 -6.14 -4.87 17.07
C SER A 141 -6.30 -3.58 16.28
N ALA A 142 -5.63 -3.48 15.13
CA ALA A 142 -5.64 -2.27 14.31
C ALA A 142 -6.89 -2.20 13.42
N PHE A 143 -7.37 -3.35 12.96
CA PHE A 143 -8.53 -3.52 12.09
C PHE A 143 -9.34 -4.74 12.51
N ASN A 144 -10.57 -4.84 12.01
CA ASN A 144 -11.40 -6.03 12.19
C ASN A 144 -10.74 -7.24 11.50
N GLY A 145 -10.83 -8.43 12.10
CA GLY A 145 -10.29 -9.64 11.50
C GLY A 145 -10.38 -10.87 12.38
N LYS A 146 -9.66 -11.91 11.97
CA LYS A 146 -9.58 -13.17 12.68
C LYS A 146 -8.13 -13.46 13.07
N VAL A 147 -7.92 -13.81 14.32
CA VAL A 147 -6.60 -14.18 14.86
C VAL A 147 -6.19 -15.51 14.23
N ARG A 148 -4.99 -15.54 13.66
CA ARG A 148 -4.44 -16.70 12.94
C ARG A 148 -3.25 -17.33 13.62
N TYR A 149 -2.52 -16.52 14.38
CA TYR A 149 -1.36 -16.92 15.15
C TYR A 149 -1.41 -16.16 16.47
N ALA A 150 -1.21 -16.85 17.59
CA ALA A 150 -1.18 -16.27 18.93
C ALA A 150 -0.37 -17.20 19.84
N LYS A 151 0.96 -17.12 19.74
CA LYS A 151 1.91 -17.92 20.54
C LYS A 151 3.33 -17.34 20.46
N TYR A 152 4.25 -17.93 21.21
CA TYR A 152 5.67 -17.64 21.05
C TYR A 152 6.19 -18.08 19.67
N ASN A 153 7.09 -17.29 19.09
CA ASN A 153 7.72 -17.51 17.80
C ASN A 153 9.25 -17.40 17.92
N ASP A 154 9.93 -18.50 17.61
CA ASP A 154 11.39 -18.63 17.75
C ASP A 154 12.18 -18.00 16.58
N ALA A 155 11.53 -17.50 15.53
CA ALA A 155 12.18 -16.85 14.39
C ALA A 155 12.58 -15.39 14.68
N GLY A 156 12.43 -14.95 15.93
CA GLY A 156 12.84 -13.63 16.40
C GLY A 156 11.69 -12.72 16.83
N PHE A 157 10.43 -13.06 16.51
CA PHE A 157 9.28 -12.23 16.89
C PHE A 157 8.90 -12.34 18.38
N GLY A 158 9.30 -13.41 19.08
CA GLY A 158 8.89 -13.64 20.47
C GLY A 158 7.39 -13.94 20.55
N ASN A 159 6.69 -13.42 21.55
CA ASN A 159 5.23 -13.52 21.58
C ASN A 159 4.65 -12.71 20.42
N LEU A 160 3.95 -13.42 19.54
CA LEU A 160 3.45 -12.89 18.29
C LEU A 160 1.95 -13.14 18.20
N VAL A 161 1.21 -12.09 17.85
CA VAL A 161 -0.16 -12.19 17.35
C VAL A 161 -0.17 -11.82 15.88
N VAL A 162 -0.83 -12.63 15.04
CA VAL A 162 -1.08 -12.34 13.62
C VAL A 162 -2.58 -12.35 13.39
N ILE A 163 -3.09 -11.28 12.77
CA ILE A 163 -4.51 -11.11 12.46
C ILE A 163 -4.65 -11.01 10.93
N ARG A 164 -5.50 -11.85 10.35
CA ARG A 164 -5.93 -11.76 8.95
C ARG A 164 -7.19 -10.92 8.89
N HIS A 165 -7.19 -9.90 8.03
CA HIS A 165 -8.31 -8.98 7.86
C HIS A 165 -9.15 -9.34 6.62
N TYR A 166 -10.40 -8.92 6.60
CA TYR A 166 -11.35 -9.26 5.54
C TYR A 166 -11.16 -8.47 4.25
N ASN A 167 -9.95 -7.94 4.01
CA ASN A 167 -9.58 -7.21 2.79
C ASN A 167 -8.30 -7.78 2.13
N GLY A 168 -7.65 -8.79 2.71
CA GLY A 168 -6.35 -9.29 2.18
C GLY A 168 -5.13 -8.69 2.88
N LEU A 169 -5.32 -7.86 3.91
CA LEU A 169 -4.26 -7.40 4.80
C LEU A 169 -4.04 -8.35 5.97
N GLU A 170 -2.78 -8.52 6.36
CA GLU A 170 -2.39 -9.13 7.62
C GLU A 170 -1.64 -8.13 8.47
N THR A 171 -1.86 -8.17 9.78
CA THR A 171 -1.09 -7.40 10.75
C THR A 171 -0.36 -8.31 11.72
N PHE A 172 0.88 -7.94 12.03
CA PHE A 172 1.74 -8.65 12.98
C PHE A 172 1.98 -7.77 14.19
N TYR A 173 1.87 -8.35 15.39
CA TYR A 173 2.10 -7.70 16.67
C TYR A 173 3.11 -8.53 17.45
N ALA A 174 4.37 -8.11 17.42
CA ALA A 174 5.48 -8.88 17.94
C ALA A 174 6.11 -8.25 19.19
N HIS A 175 7.01 -9.02 19.80
CA HIS A 175 7.73 -8.70 21.04
C HIS A 175 6.82 -8.53 22.27
N LEU A 176 5.57 -9.01 22.21
CA LEU A 176 4.61 -8.86 23.30
C LEU A 176 5.14 -9.50 24.59
N SER A 177 4.75 -8.97 25.75
CA SER A 177 5.03 -9.61 27.04
C SER A 177 3.99 -10.67 27.37
N ASP A 178 2.74 -10.45 26.96
CA ASP A 178 1.63 -11.37 27.18
C ASP A 178 0.65 -11.35 25.99
N ILE A 179 -0.05 -12.47 25.77
CA ILE A 179 -1.01 -12.66 24.67
C ILE A 179 -2.38 -12.93 25.28
N ASN A 180 -3.38 -12.12 24.90
CA ASN A 180 -4.74 -12.22 25.45
C ASN A 180 -5.77 -12.79 24.45
N VAL A 181 -5.31 -13.28 23.29
CA VAL A 181 -6.18 -13.84 22.25
C VAL A 181 -5.74 -15.24 21.87
N VAL A 182 -6.66 -16.00 21.28
CA VAL A 182 -6.41 -17.36 20.81
C VAL A 182 -6.61 -17.48 19.30
N PRO A 183 -5.96 -18.44 18.62
CA PRO A 183 -6.21 -18.68 17.20
C PRO A 183 -7.69 -18.94 16.91
N ASN A 184 -8.14 -18.46 15.75
CA ASN A 184 -9.52 -18.44 15.25
C ASN A 184 -10.49 -17.50 15.98
N GLN A 185 -10.06 -16.76 17.00
CA GLN A 185 -10.87 -15.71 17.61
C GLN A 185 -11.11 -14.56 16.62
N GLU A 186 -12.36 -14.12 16.48
CA GLU A 186 -12.67 -12.88 15.79
C GLU A 186 -12.44 -11.68 16.72
N VAL A 187 -11.89 -10.61 16.15
CA VAL A 187 -11.54 -9.38 16.86
C VAL A 187 -11.95 -8.18 16.03
N LYS A 188 -12.40 -7.13 16.73
CA LYS A 188 -12.68 -5.82 16.17
C LYS A 188 -11.49 -4.88 16.36
N ALA A 189 -11.44 -3.82 15.56
CA ALA A 189 -10.49 -2.74 15.77
C ALA A 189 -10.64 -2.18 17.19
N GLY A 190 -9.52 -2.04 17.91
CA GLY A 190 -9.51 -1.60 19.31
C GLY A 190 -9.67 -2.71 20.35
N ASP A 191 -9.99 -3.96 19.95
CA ASP A 191 -10.03 -5.07 20.90
C ASP A 191 -8.63 -5.33 21.50
N PHE A 192 -8.61 -5.63 22.79
CA PHE A 192 -7.38 -5.93 23.52
C PHE A 192 -6.79 -7.29 23.10
N ILE A 193 -5.58 -7.27 22.54
CA ILE A 193 -4.92 -8.49 22.02
C ILE A 193 -3.74 -8.97 22.86
N GLY A 194 -3.14 -8.10 23.67
CA GLY A 194 -2.01 -8.45 24.51
C GLY A 194 -1.26 -7.24 25.03
N LEU A 195 -0.17 -7.50 25.73
CA LEU A 195 0.63 -6.46 26.37
C LEU A 195 1.94 -6.27 25.62
N GLY A 196 2.36 -5.03 25.42
CA GLY A 196 3.65 -4.66 24.86
C GLY A 196 4.81 -5.22 25.70
N GLY A 197 5.95 -5.46 25.08
CA GLY A 197 7.07 -6.09 25.78
C GLY A 197 8.40 -6.04 25.06
N ASN A 198 9.24 -7.03 25.37
CA ASN A 198 10.61 -7.15 24.88
C ASN A 198 10.99 -8.62 24.65
N THR A 199 10.03 -9.47 24.26
CA THR A 199 10.30 -10.91 24.02
C THR A 199 10.92 -11.14 22.64
N GLY A 200 11.57 -12.30 22.44
CA GLY A 200 12.21 -12.64 21.16
C GLY A 200 13.50 -11.85 20.91
N HIS A 201 13.81 -11.57 19.64
CA HIS A 201 15.01 -10.83 19.26
C HIS A 201 14.77 -9.31 19.31
N SER A 202 14.62 -8.79 20.52
CA SER A 202 14.44 -7.36 20.78
C SER A 202 15.56 -6.81 21.69
N ARG A 203 15.90 -5.53 21.52
CA ARG A 203 16.93 -4.83 22.32
C ARG A 203 16.35 -3.99 23.46
N GLY A 204 15.07 -3.72 23.44
CA GLY A 204 14.37 -2.86 24.39
C GLY A 204 12.87 -2.93 24.16
N SER A 205 12.10 -2.47 25.15
CA SER A 205 10.64 -2.51 25.08
C SER A 205 10.10 -1.71 23.89
N HIS A 206 9.38 -2.38 22.99
CA HIS A 206 8.69 -1.76 21.86
C HIS A 206 7.65 -2.73 21.26
N LEU A 207 6.71 -2.19 20.49
CA LEU A 207 5.86 -2.99 19.60
C LEU A 207 6.50 -3.02 18.23
N HIS A 208 6.82 -4.21 17.73
CA HIS A 208 7.14 -4.40 16.32
C HIS A 208 5.85 -4.71 15.56
N PHE A 209 5.46 -3.79 14.68
CA PHE A 209 4.22 -3.85 13.92
C PHE A 209 4.51 -4.00 12.43
N GLU A 210 3.96 -5.04 11.80
CA GLU A 210 4.04 -5.20 10.35
C GLU A 210 2.65 -5.17 9.72
N THR A 211 2.58 -4.65 8.49
CA THR A 211 1.45 -4.86 7.58
C THR A 211 1.94 -5.71 6.42
N ARG A 212 1.20 -6.76 6.08
CA ARG A 212 1.50 -7.64 4.96
C ARG A 212 0.31 -7.76 4.03
N PHE A 213 0.59 -8.07 2.77
CA PHE A 213 -0.40 -8.42 1.78
C PHE A 213 0.00 -9.77 1.20
N TYR A 214 -0.83 -10.80 1.37
CA TYR A 214 -0.51 -12.18 0.98
C TYR A 214 0.89 -12.62 1.47
N ASP A 215 1.16 -12.50 2.78
CA ASP A 215 2.45 -12.80 3.42
C ASP A 215 3.66 -11.94 2.98
N ALA A 216 3.51 -11.06 1.98
CA ALA A 216 4.58 -10.14 1.59
C ALA A 216 4.53 -8.88 2.48
N PRO A 217 5.62 -8.55 3.20
CA PRO A 217 5.67 -7.35 4.02
C PRO A 217 5.69 -6.09 3.13
N MET A 218 4.96 -5.09 3.58
CA MET A 218 4.95 -3.76 2.98
C MET A 218 5.08 -2.70 4.08
N ASN A 219 5.43 -1.50 3.68
CA ASN A 219 5.59 -0.40 4.62
C ASN A 219 4.23 -0.05 5.27
N PRO A 220 4.07 -0.16 6.61
CA PRO A 220 2.82 0.20 7.28
C PRO A 220 2.40 1.66 7.05
N GLU A 221 3.35 2.53 6.74
CA GLU A 221 3.07 3.93 6.37
C GLU A 221 2.45 4.08 4.97
N GLU A 222 2.27 3.02 4.18
CA GLU A 222 1.40 3.07 2.99
C GLU A 222 -0.08 3.20 3.39
N ILE A 223 -0.44 2.63 4.54
CA ILE A 223 -1.83 2.49 4.99
C ILE A 223 -2.12 3.49 6.12
N ILE A 224 -1.18 3.69 7.04
CA ILE A 224 -1.39 4.42 8.29
C ILE A 224 -0.53 5.68 8.33
N ASP A 225 -1.13 6.83 8.63
CA ASP A 225 -0.40 8.02 9.06
C ASP A 225 -0.13 7.90 10.56
N PHE A 226 1.08 7.47 10.94
CA PHE A 226 1.41 7.28 12.36
C PHE A 226 1.54 8.59 13.15
N LYS A 227 1.59 9.74 12.48
CA LYS A 227 1.66 11.04 13.14
C LYS A 227 0.25 11.54 13.47
N GLU A 228 -0.64 11.51 12.49
CA GLU A 228 -2.02 11.96 12.66
C GLU A 228 -2.95 10.87 13.21
N LYS A 229 -2.46 9.62 13.28
CA LYS A 229 -3.15 8.44 13.84
C LYS A 229 -4.43 8.08 13.08
N ILE A 230 -4.39 8.24 11.77
CA ILE A 230 -5.50 7.95 10.85
C ILE A 230 -5.03 7.07 9.70
N ILE A 231 -5.97 6.43 9.01
CA ILE A 231 -5.67 5.82 7.71
C ILE A 231 -5.34 6.91 6.68
N ARG A 232 -4.39 6.65 5.78
CA ARG A 232 -3.99 7.61 4.75
C ARG A 232 -5.02 7.73 3.63
N ASN A 233 -5.62 6.60 3.27
CA ASN A 233 -6.66 6.51 2.25
C ASN A 233 -7.48 5.24 2.50
N GLU A 234 -8.76 5.28 2.10
CA GLU A 234 -9.65 4.12 2.11
C GLU A 234 -9.25 3.09 1.05
N ASN A 235 -8.54 3.53 0.01
CA ASN A 235 -8.11 2.72 -1.12
C ASN A 235 -6.59 2.69 -1.24
N LEU A 236 -6.05 1.49 -1.47
CA LEU A 236 -4.63 1.24 -1.74
C LEU A 236 -4.47 0.54 -3.09
N PHE A 237 -3.71 1.16 -3.99
CA PHE A 237 -3.30 0.53 -5.24
C PHE A 237 -2.05 -0.31 -5.02
N VAL A 238 -2.22 -1.63 -4.93
CA VAL A 238 -1.14 -2.58 -4.67
C VAL A 238 -0.39 -2.89 -5.96
N HIS A 239 0.90 -2.57 -6.02
CA HIS A 239 1.77 -2.87 -7.15
C HIS A 239 3.14 -3.34 -6.67
N LYS A 240 3.93 -3.96 -7.56
CA LYS A 240 5.28 -4.51 -7.22
C LYS A 240 6.25 -3.55 -6.52
N GLY A 241 6.01 -2.24 -6.60
CA GLY A 241 6.86 -1.23 -5.99
C GLY A 241 6.77 -1.21 -4.47
N LEU A 242 5.61 -1.61 -3.90
CA LEU A 242 5.36 -1.63 -2.47
C LEU A 242 6.19 -2.69 -1.73
N PHE A 243 6.51 -3.78 -2.42
CA PHE A 243 7.22 -4.95 -1.86
C PHE A 243 8.74 -4.89 -2.05
N ARG A 244 9.27 -3.77 -2.54
CA ARG A 244 10.71 -3.60 -2.67
C ARG A 244 11.34 -3.35 -1.31
N PRO A 245 12.52 -3.94 -1.03
CA PRO A 245 13.25 -3.62 0.18
C PRO A 245 13.51 -2.11 0.33
N GLY A 246 12.93 -1.50 1.34
CA GLY A 246 13.12 -0.09 1.67
C GLY A 246 12.21 0.85 0.89
N ALA A 247 11.11 0.33 0.34
CA ALA A 247 10.05 1.14 -0.24
C ALA A 247 9.64 2.25 0.74
N MET A 248 9.87 3.50 0.32
CA MET A 248 9.34 4.65 1.03
C MET A 248 7.83 4.71 0.81
N PRO A 249 7.06 5.27 1.77
CA PRO A 249 5.63 5.41 1.61
C PRO A 249 5.34 6.14 0.29
N SER A 250 4.44 5.61 -0.51
CA SER A 250 3.93 6.31 -1.68
C SER A 250 3.46 7.68 -1.20
N HIS A 251 3.86 8.75 -1.89
CA HIS A 251 3.25 10.04 -1.63
C HIS A 251 1.78 9.86 -1.97
N VAL A 252 0.89 10.08 -0.99
CA VAL A 252 -0.51 10.28 -1.34
C VAL A 252 -0.44 11.41 -2.36
N ALA A 253 -0.79 11.10 -3.60
CA ALA A 253 -1.30 12.15 -4.45
C ALA A 253 -2.54 12.60 -3.68
N SER A 254 -2.37 13.60 -2.79
CA SER A 254 -3.46 14.56 -2.56
C SER A 254 -4.02 14.79 -3.94
N PRO A 255 -5.35 14.76 -4.15
CA PRO A 255 -5.92 15.06 -5.47
C PRO A 255 -5.26 16.38 -5.84
N THR A 256 -4.27 16.30 -6.73
CA THR A 256 -3.46 17.46 -7.02
C THR A 256 -4.45 18.23 -7.82
N ALA A 257 -5.05 19.24 -7.17
CA ALA A 257 -5.71 20.35 -7.80
C ALA A 257 -4.95 20.55 -9.10
N ASP A 258 -5.65 20.24 -10.19
CA ASP A 258 -5.16 20.13 -11.55
C ASP A 258 -3.95 21.05 -11.71
N GLY A 259 -2.77 20.45 -11.54
CA GLY A 259 -1.54 21.19 -11.33
C GLY A 259 -1.06 21.63 -12.68
N SER A 260 -1.81 22.55 -13.30
CA SER A 260 -1.56 23.07 -14.64
C SER A 260 -0.06 23.28 -14.78
N ALA A 261 0.57 22.49 -15.65
CA ALA A 261 2.01 22.51 -15.83
C ALA A 261 2.44 23.97 -16.08
N ALA A 262 3.16 24.55 -15.13
CA ALA A 262 3.56 25.94 -15.23
C ALA A 262 4.85 25.99 -16.04
N TYR A 263 4.85 26.78 -17.11
CA TYR A 263 6.00 26.97 -17.99
C TYR A 263 6.59 28.37 -17.80
N TYR A 264 7.92 28.46 -17.76
CA TYR A 264 8.68 29.70 -17.69
C TYR A 264 9.52 29.86 -18.95
N ARG A 265 9.42 31.00 -19.63
CA ARG A 265 10.22 31.31 -20.81
C ARG A 265 11.54 31.95 -20.39
N ILE A 266 12.65 31.30 -20.76
CA ILE A 266 14.01 31.73 -20.42
C ILE A 266 14.31 33.10 -21.03
N ARG A 267 14.81 34.02 -20.21
CA ARG A 267 15.25 35.37 -20.60
C ARG A 267 16.77 35.47 -20.59
N GLY A 268 17.30 36.49 -21.26
CA GLY A 268 18.74 36.78 -21.23
C GLY A 268 19.22 37.05 -19.80
N GLY A 269 20.23 36.31 -19.36
CA GLY A 269 20.79 36.41 -18.00
C GLY A 269 20.21 35.43 -16.97
N ASP A 270 19.23 34.62 -17.34
CA ASP A 270 18.67 33.62 -16.42
C ASP A 270 19.63 32.45 -16.16
N THR A 271 19.66 31.98 -14.92
CA THR A 271 20.35 30.75 -14.51
C THR A 271 19.38 29.74 -13.94
N LEU A 272 19.70 28.44 -14.06
CA LEU A 272 18.88 27.35 -13.49
C LEU A 272 18.61 27.55 -11.98
N SER A 273 19.60 28.02 -11.23
CA SER A 273 19.48 28.31 -9.79
C SER A 273 18.52 29.46 -9.50
N GLN A 274 18.56 30.54 -10.29
CA GLN A 274 17.65 31.67 -10.12
C GLN A 274 16.21 31.31 -10.50
N ILE A 275 16.01 30.56 -11.60
CA ILE A 275 14.69 30.07 -12.02
C ILE A 275 14.13 29.13 -10.96
N ALA A 276 14.93 28.18 -10.47
CA ALA A 276 14.50 27.23 -9.44
C ALA A 276 14.04 27.95 -8.17
N ARG A 277 14.84 28.91 -7.67
CA ARG A 277 14.48 29.71 -6.48
C ARG A 277 13.22 30.54 -6.70
N LYS A 278 13.07 31.17 -7.87
CA LYS A 278 11.90 31.99 -8.24
C LYS A 278 10.61 31.18 -8.24
N HIS A 279 10.68 29.93 -8.69
CA HIS A 279 9.53 29.02 -8.77
C HIS A 279 9.42 28.07 -7.58
N ARG A 280 10.14 28.34 -6.48
CA ARG A 280 10.14 27.52 -5.25
C ARG A 280 10.36 26.03 -5.52
N THR A 281 11.24 25.72 -6.47
CA THR A 281 11.66 24.36 -6.83
C THR A 281 13.18 24.21 -6.68
N SER A 282 13.71 23.00 -6.79
CA SER A 282 15.15 22.75 -6.76
C SER A 282 15.74 22.66 -8.17
N VAL A 283 17.03 22.93 -8.32
CA VAL A 283 17.73 22.76 -9.62
C VAL A 283 17.61 21.32 -10.11
N SER A 284 17.74 20.35 -9.20
CA SER A 284 17.57 18.92 -9.52
C SER A 284 16.16 18.61 -10.04
N ARG A 285 15.12 19.14 -9.39
CA ARG A 285 13.72 18.99 -9.82
C ARG A 285 13.45 19.68 -11.15
N LEU A 286 13.97 20.89 -11.36
CA LEU A 286 13.87 21.64 -12.61
C LEU A 286 14.54 20.90 -13.78
N CYS A 287 15.71 20.30 -13.53
CA CYS A 287 16.42 19.44 -14.47
C CYS A 287 15.62 18.18 -14.83
N GLN A 288 15.05 17.50 -13.83
CA GLN A 288 14.19 16.32 -14.02
C GLN A 288 12.95 16.66 -14.86
N LEU A 289 12.26 17.77 -14.56
CA LEU A 289 11.04 18.18 -15.25
C LEU A 289 11.24 18.49 -16.74
N ASN A 290 12.47 18.84 -17.13
CA ASN A 290 12.79 19.28 -18.49
C ASN A 290 13.78 18.36 -19.22
N ASN A 291 14.15 17.23 -18.59
CA ASN A 291 15.15 16.29 -19.08
C ASN A 291 16.47 16.98 -19.50
N ILE A 292 16.96 17.90 -18.67
CA ILE A 292 18.20 18.65 -18.89
C ILE A 292 19.19 18.40 -17.76
N ARG A 293 20.49 18.58 -18.02
CA ARG A 293 21.55 18.45 -17.02
C ARG A 293 21.77 19.81 -16.33
N PRO A 294 22.32 19.85 -15.10
CA PRO A 294 22.67 21.11 -14.44
C PRO A 294 23.70 21.97 -15.21
N THR A 295 24.44 21.34 -16.12
CA THR A 295 25.44 21.95 -17.01
C THR A 295 24.87 22.32 -18.38
N THR A 296 23.59 22.08 -18.64
CA THR A 296 22.98 22.37 -19.94
C THR A 296 22.84 23.89 -20.15
N THR A 297 23.35 24.39 -21.27
CA THR A 297 23.21 25.80 -21.66
C THR A 297 21.75 26.17 -21.90
N LEU A 298 21.31 27.25 -21.26
CA LEU A 298 19.96 27.77 -21.39
C LEU A 298 19.85 28.67 -22.63
N HIS A 299 18.99 28.30 -23.58
CA HIS A 299 18.71 29.09 -24.77
C HIS A 299 17.57 30.08 -24.52
N ILE A 300 17.83 31.35 -24.79
CA ILE A 300 16.84 32.43 -24.64
C ILE A 300 15.60 32.12 -25.48
N GLY A 301 14.43 32.27 -24.88
CA GLY A 301 13.15 32.05 -25.54
C GLY A 301 12.60 30.62 -25.45
N ARG A 302 13.38 29.63 -24.99
CA ARG A 302 12.89 28.28 -24.70
C ARG A 302 12.06 28.25 -23.41
N SER A 303 10.99 27.47 -23.41
CA SER A 303 10.14 27.27 -22.23
C SER A 303 10.67 26.11 -21.37
N LEU A 304 10.74 26.32 -20.06
CA LEU A 304 11.03 25.31 -19.05
C LEU A 304 9.80 25.06 -18.19
N ARG A 305 9.46 23.80 -17.98
CA ARG A 305 8.48 23.38 -16.99
C ARG A 305 9.03 23.61 -15.59
N VAL A 306 8.35 24.43 -14.81
CA VAL A 306 8.78 24.84 -13.46
C VAL A 306 7.91 24.26 -12.35
N ARG A 307 6.75 23.68 -12.68
CA ARG A 307 5.85 22.98 -11.74
C ARG A 307 5.21 21.76 -12.38
#